data_AF-A0A496PQ01-F1
#
_entry.id   AF-A0A496PQ01-F1
#
_cell.length_a   1.000
_cell.length_b   1.000
_cell.length_c   1.000
_cell.angle_alpha   90.00
_cell.angle_beta   90.00
_cell.angle_gamma   90.00
#
_symmetry.space_group_name_H-M   'P 1'
#
loop_
_entity.id
_entity.type
_entity.pdbx_description
1 polymer ?
#
loop_
_entity_poly.entity_id
_entity_poly.type
_entity_poly.pdbx_seq_one_letter_code
_entity_poly.pdbx_strand_id
1 'polypeptide(L)'
;MDIKSYIVELFRYLECYESNYAEFKTEAFLQTYNGLRAVFKALREERNQAVEVDYAFLDAITPKPLTSSDLRQLTVQILISFFEAVADVDGRSNQAYDYCRKLRSIKQDVPFFEQHLLPLLFTKGALKGNFQLHCFLLEEIGKYLGSFGRQINADLNPEDFLAYDEGRKFLELTRRRQKLGTDLLSDRTSLEFHLERIGEFKRLSQKNQLYKSYINYWDYLRRTSFWAAVKAFFSELGGKGKGLFSSYQYTRLAFSQRKPAFFLTVFFILLWIAVAVAVPYAWSKYEDGKLNDLRQRIENVR
;
A
#
# COMPACT_ATOMS: atom_id res chain seq x y z
N MET A 1 1.67 -27.66 -22.36
CA MET A 1 0.94 -28.08 -21.16
C MET A 1 -0.49 -27.56 -21.32
N ASP A 2 -1.50 -28.41 -21.14
CA ASP A 2 -2.91 -28.11 -21.49
C ASP A 2 -3.56 -27.12 -20.51
N ILE A 3 -4.27 -26.09 -20.99
CA ILE A 3 -5.00 -25.11 -20.17
C ILE A 3 -5.94 -25.81 -19.17
N LYS A 4 -6.56 -26.91 -19.57
CA LYS A 4 -7.45 -27.71 -18.70
C LYS A 4 -6.73 -28.21 -17.45
N SER A 5 -5.45 -28.57 -17.57
CA SER A 5 -4.63 -29.00 -16.42
C SER A 5 -4.40 -27.87 -15.41
N TYR A 6 -4.22 -26.63 -15.88
CA TYR A 6 -4.13 -25.46 -15.00
C TYR A 6 -5.45 -25.15 -14.30
N ILE A 7 -6.60 -25.38 -14.96
CA ILE A 7 -7.92 -25.25 -14.33
C ILE A 7 -8.05 -26.27 -13.19
N VAL A 8 -7.78 -27.55 -13.46
CA VAL A 8 -7.82 -28.60 -12.44
C VAL A 8 -6.89 -28.26 -11.26
N GLU A 9 -5.68 -27.79 -11.55
CA GLU A 9 -4.72 -27.39 -10.52
C GLU A 9 -5.19 -26.19 -9.69
N LEU A 10 -5.78 -25.17 -10.33
CA LEU A 10 -6.35 -24.01 -9.63
C LEU A 10 -7.43 -24.46 -8.63
N PHE A 11 -8.34 -25.33 -9.06
CA PHE A 11 -9.42 -25.82 -8.20
C PHE A 11 -8.91 -26.74 -7.09
N ARG A 12 -7.85 -27.52 -7.34
CA ARG A 12 -7.14 -28.26 -6.29
C ARG A 12 -6.55 -27.33 -5.24
N TYR A 13 -6.00 -26.17 -5.62
CA TYR A 13 -5.53 -25.17 -4.65
C TYR A 13 -6.66 -24.55 -3.85
N LEU A 14 -7.82 -24.28 -4.47
CA LEU A 14 -9.02 -23.82 -3.75
C LEU A 14 -9.50 -24.86 -2.74
N GLU A 15 -9.50 -26.14 -3.10
CA GLU A 15 -9.84 -27.23 -2.19
C GLU A 15 -8.83 -27.40 -1.06
N CYS A 16 -7.54 -27.28 -1.35
CA CYS A 16 -6.48 -27.28 -0.35
C CYS A 16 -6.65 -26.12 0.63
N TYR A 17 -6.94 -24.91 0.14
CA TYR A 17 -7.23 -23.76 0.99
C TYR A 17 -8.42 -24.00 1.94
N GLU A 18 -9.45 -24.69 1.46
CA GLU A 18 -10.67 -25.01 2.21
C GLU A 18 -10.46 -26.10 3.26
N SER A 19 -9.81 -27.21 2.88
CA SER A 19 -9.73 -28.43 3.69
C SER A 19 -8.41 -28.57 4.46
N ASN A 20 -7.29 -28.06 3.93
CA ASN A 20 -5.96 -28.20 4.53
C ASN A 20 -5.08 -26.97 4.27
N TYR A 21 -5.40 -25.88 4.96
CA TYR A 21 -4.69 -24.60 4.78
C TYR A 21 -3.19 -24.65 5.09
N ALA A 22 -2.74 -25.58 5.95
CA ALA A 22 -1.32 -25.72 6.28
C ALA A 22 -0.47 -26.12 5.05
N GLU A 23 -1.05 -26.83 4.09
CA GLU A 23 -0.40 -27.23 2.84
C GLU A 23 -0.60 -26.24 1.69
N PHE A 24 -1.39 -25.17 1.91
CA PHE A 24 -1.72 -24.22 0.87
C PHE A 24 -0.51 -23.37 0.47
N LYS A 25 -0.07 -23.53 -0.79
CA LYS A 25 1.05 -22.79 -1.36
C LYS A 25 0.56 -21.55 -2.09
N THR A 26 0.65 -20.40 -1.42
CA THR A 26 0.16 -19.11 -1.96
C THR A 26 0.80 -18.77 -3.29
N GLU A 27 2.14 -18.80 -3.40
CA GLU A 27 2.84 -18.46 -4.64
C GLU A 27 2.45 -19.36 -5.82
N ALA A 28 2.31 -20.67 -5.57
CA ALA A 28 1.92 -21.61 -6.61
C ALA A 28 0.49 -21.34 -7.11
N PHE A 29 -0.44 -21.08 -6.19
CA PHE A 29 -1.79 -20.63 -6.55
C PHE A 29 -1.78 -19.37 -7.42
N LEU A 30 -0.99 -18.36 -7.04
CA LEU A 30 -0.86 -17.10 -7.80
C LEU A 30 -0.28 -17.32 -9.20
N GLN A 31 0.74 -18.18 -9.32
CA GLN A 31 1.35 -18.54 -10.60
C GLN A 31 0.34 -19.26 -11.51
N THR A 32 -0.40 -20.23 -10.99
CA THR A 32 -1.45 -20.95 -11.74
C THR A 32 -2.55 -20.00 -12.21
N TYR A 33 -3.02 -19.10 -11.35
CA TYR A 33 -4.02 -18.10 -11.72
C TYR A 33 -3.52 -17.19 -12.85
N ASN A 34 -2.32 -16.62 -12.68
CA ASN A 34 -1.74 -15.72 -13.67
C ASN A 34 -1.47 -16.43 -15.00
N GLY A 35 -1.04 -17.69 -14.93
CA GLY A 35 -0.87 -18.56 -16.09
C GLY A 35 -2.17 -18.70 -16.88
N LEU A 36 -3.29 -19.03 -16.22
CA LEU A 36 -4.60 -19.12 -16.86
C LEU A 36 -5.02 -17.79 -17.51
N ARG A 37 -4.94 -16.69 -16.75
CA ARG A 37 -5.35 -15.37 -17.24
C ARG A 37 -4.56 -14.92 -18.45
N ALA A 38 -3.26 -15.21 -18.51
CA ALA A 38 -2.40 -14.82 -19.62
C ALA A 38 -2.87 -15.41 -20.96
N VAL A 39 -3.51 -16.58 -20.95
CA VAL A 39 -3.97 -17.27 -22.17
C VAL A 39 -5.32 -16.75 -22.67
N PHE A 40 -6.10 -16.02 -21.87
CA PHE A 40 -7.45 -15.59 -22.26
C PHE A 40 -7.47 -14.77 -23.55
N LYS A 41 -6.46 -13.90 -23.74
CA LYS A 41 -6.34 -13.10 -24.96
C LYS A 41 -6.06 -13.98 -26.19
N ALA A 42 -5.28 -15.04 -26.04
CA ALA A 42 -5.00 -15.98 -27.14
C ALA A 42 -6.25 -16.81 -27.48
N LEU A 43 -7.03 -17.23 -26.46
CA LEU A 43 -8.27 -17.98 -26.65
C LEU A 43 -9.33 -17.20 -27.44
N ARG A 44 -9.26 -15.86 -27.42
CA ARG A 44 -10.12 -15.00 -28.26
C ARG A 44 -10.01 -15.33 -29.75
N GLU A 45 -8.82 -15.73 -30.22
CA GLU A 45 -8.55 -16.08 -31.62
C GLU A 45 -8.87 -17.57 -31.91
N GLU A 46 -8.87 -18.41 -30.87
CA GLU A 46 -9.07 -19.86 -30.94
C GLU A 46 -10.46 -20.29 -30.41
N ARG A 47 -11.51 -19.96 -31.17
CA ARG A 47 -12.92 -20.10 -30.76
C ARG A 47 -13.31 -21.45 -30.16
N ASN A 48 -12.98 -22.57 -30.83
CA ASN A 48 -13.35 -23.90 -30.33
C ASN A 48 -12.67 -24.21 -29.00
N GLN A 49 -11.44 -23.75 -28.82
CA GLN A 49 -10.69 -23.94 -27.60
C GLN A 49 -11.25 -23.08 -26.46
N ALA A 50 -11.71 -21.85 -26.75
CA ALA A 50 -12.41 -21.02 -25.77
C ALA A 50 -13.68 -21.71 -25.25
N VAL A 51 -14.48 -22.33 -26.12
CA VAL A 51 -15.67 -23.09 -25.73
C VAL A 51 -15.31 -24.29 -24.85
N GLU A 52 -14.27 -25.05 -25.21
CA GLU A 52 -13.82 -26.19 -24.38
C GLU A 52 -13.30 -25.75 -23.01
N VAL A 53 -12.59 -24.61 -22.95
CA VAL A 53 -12.10 -24.02 -21.69
C VAL A 53 -13.25 -23.54 -20.82
N ASP A 54 -14.28 -22.92 -21.40
CA ASP A 54 -15.49 -22.51 -20.71
C ASP A 54 -16.23 -23.70 -20.07
N TYR A 55 -16.42 -24.79 -20.81
CA TYR A 55 -16.99 -26.01 -20.25
C TYR A 55 -16.11 -26.62 -19.15
N ALA A 56 -14.79 -26.62 -19.32
CA ALA A 56 -13.88 -27.10 -18.28
C ALA A 56 -13.97 -26.26 -16.99
N PHE A 57 -14.15 -24.94 -17.10
CA PHE A 57 -14.45 -24.11 -15.93
C PHE A 57 -15.80 -24.46 -15.31
N LEU A 58 -16.85 -24.61 -16.12
CA LEU A 58 -18.18 -24.97 -15.61
C LEU A 58 -18.15 -26.30 -14.84
N ASP A 59 -17.49 -27.31 -15.38
CA ASP A 59 -17.34 -28.62 -14.76
C ASP A 59 -16.54 -28.55 -13.44
N ALA A 60 -15.55 -27.66 -13.34
CA ALA A 60 -14.78 -27.46 -12.12
C ALA A 60 -15.55 -26.62 -11.06
N ILE A 61 -16.44 -25.72 -11.50
CA ILE A 61 -17.19 -24.81 -10.64
C ILE A 61 -18.42 -25.48 -10.01
N THR A 62 -19.20 -26.20 -10.82
CA THR A 62 -20.50 -26.77 -10.43
C THR A 62 -20.48 -27.75 -9.25
N PRO A 63 -19.42 -28.55 -8.98
CA PRO A 63 -19.45 -29.54 -7.91
C PRO A 63 -19.51 -28.95 -6.49
N LYS A 64 -19.13 -27.68 -6.29
CA LYS A 64 -19.04 -27.07 -4.96
C LYS A 64 -19.57 -25.63 -4.94
N PRO A 65 -20.33 -25.22 -3.91
CA PRO A 65 -20.84 -23.86 -3.82
C PRO A 65 -19.72 -22.80 -3.86
N LEU A 66 -19.93 -21.71 -4.60
CA LEU A 66 -18.96 -20.61 -4.67
C LEU A 66 -18.67 -19.98 -3.29
N THR A 67 -19.65 -20.01 -2.39
CA THR A 67 -19.57 -19.46 -1.04
C THR A 67 -18.87 -20.39 -0.04
N SER A 68 -18.28 -21.52 -0.47
CA SER A 68 -17.57 -22.42 0.44
C SER A 68 -16.32 -21.80 1.06
N SER A 69 -15.70 -20.84 0.37
CA SER A 69 -14.65 -20.01 0.92
C SER A 69 -14.63 -18.64 0.25
N ASP A 70 -14.11 -17.64 0.97
CA ASP A 70 -13.82 -16.32 0.43
C ASP A 70 -12.88 -16.39 -0.78
N LEU A 71 -11.81 -17.19 -0.69
CA LEU A 71 -10.86 -17.38 -1.79
C LEU A 71 -11.55 -17.97 -3.02
N ARG A 72 -12.39 -19.01 -2.88
CA ARG A 72 -13.14 -19.58 -4.01
C ARG A 72 -14.06 -18.54 -4.63
N GLN A 73 -14.85 -17.84 -3.82
CA GLN A 73 -15.80 -16.86 -4.31
C GLN A 73 -15.10 -15.73 -5.07
N LEU A 74 -14.05 -15.14 -4.49
CA LEU A 74 -13.28 -14.07 -5.12
C LEU A 74 -12.60 -14.56 -6.40
N THR A 75 -11.88 -15.69 -6.32
CA THR A 75 -11.11 -16.22 -7.45
C THR A 75 -12.00 -16.55 -8.64
N VAL A 76 -13.05 -17.35 -8.42
CA VAL A 76 -13.92 -17.80 -9.51
C VAL A 76 -14.68 -16.63 -10.10
N GLN A 77 -15.28 -15.77 -9.27
CA GLN A 77 -16.06 -14.65 -9.79
C GLN A 77 -15.19 -13.65 -10.58
N ILE A 78 -13.98 -13.36 -10.13
CA ILE A 78 -13.07 -12.45 -10.84
C ILE A 78 -12.57 -13.10 -12.14
N LEU A 79 -12.05 -14.34 -12.06
CA LEU A 79 -11.44 -15.02 -13.19
C LEU A 79 -12.44 -15.27 -14.32
N ILE A 80 -13.65 -15.73 -14.00
CA ILE A 80 -14.68 -16.03 -15.00
C ILE A 80 -15.25 -14.75 -15.63
N SER A 81 -15.35 -13.65 -14.87
CA SER A 81 -15.74 -12.36 -15.46
C SER A 81 -14.66 -11.82 -16.40
N PHE A 82 -13.37 -12.04 -16.09
CA PHE A 82 -12.29 -11.73 -17.03
C PHE A 82 -12.32 -12.62 -18.27
N PHE A 83 -12.59 -13.91 -18.09
CA PHE A 83 -12.66 -14.86 -19.19
C PHE A 83 -13.74 -14.45 -20.19
N GLU A 84 -14.96 -14.19 -19.72
CA GLU A 84 -16.05 -13.71 -20.58
C GLU A 84 -15.69 -12.40 -21.27
N ALA A 85 -15.23 -11.39 -20.52
CA ALA A 85 -14.97 -10.06 -21.07
C ALA A 85 -13.78 -10.01 -22.06
N VAL A 86 -12.89 -11.00 -22.04
CA VAL A 86 -11.67 -11.03 -22.89
C VAL A 86 -11.75 -12.07 -23.99
N ALA A 87 -12.24 -13.27 -23.69
CA ALA A 87 -12.19 -14.42 -24.59
C ALA A 87 -13.52 -14.64 -25.35
N ASP A 88 -14.67 -14.27 -24.78
CA ASP A 88 -15.95 -14.43 -25.47
C ASP A 88 -16.21 -13.27 -26.44
N VAL A 89 -16.19 -13.59 -27.75
CA VAL A 89 -16.40 -12.60 -28.82
C VAL A 89 -17.83 -12.65 -29.36
N ASP A 90 -18.46 -13.83 -29.31
CA ASP A 90 -19.68 -14.14 -30.05
C ASP A 90 -20.82 -14.66 -29.15
N GLY A 91 -20.66 -14.67 -27.82
CA GLY A 91 -21.66 -15.18 -26.88
C GLY A 91 -21.69 -16.71 -26.76
N ARG A 92 -20.60 -17.39 -27.14
CA ARG A 92 -20.56 -18.87 -27.26
C ARG A 92 -19.74 -19.54 -26.15
N SER A 93 -18.84 -18.81 -25.51
CA SER A 93 -17.99 -19.31 -24.42
C SER A 93 -18.29 -18.56 -23.12
N ASN A 94 -19.56 -18.60 -22.71
CA ASN A 94 -20.09 -17.87 -21.55
C ASN A 94 -20.88 -18.75 -20.57
N GLN A 95 -20.85 -20.08 -20.71
CA GLN A 95 -21.63 -21.00 -19.89
C GLN A 95 -21.21 -20.93 -18.42
N ALA A 96 -19.89 -20.91 -18.14
CA ALA A 96 -19.39 -20.74 -16.78
C ALA A 96 -19.75 -19.35 -16.22
N TYR A 97 -19.67 -18.31 -17.04
CA TYR A 97 -20.04 -16.95 -16.65
C TYR A 97 -21.53 -16.84 -16.32
N ASP A 98 -22.41 -17.35 -17.19
CA ASP A 98 -23.85 -17.35 -16.97
C ASP A 98 -24.24 -18.12 -15.71
N TYR A 99 -23.59 -19.26 -15.46
CA TYR A 99 -23.76 -20.00 -14.22
C TYR A 99 -23.39 -19.14 -13.00
N CYS A 100 -22.18 -18.56 -12.99
CA CYS A 100 -21.73 -17.70 -11.89
C CYS A 100 -22.61 -16.46 -11.70
N ARG A 101 -23.03 -15.82 -12.79
CA ARG A 101 -23.87 -14.62 -12.79
C ARG A 101 -25.28 -14.90 -12.24
N LYS A 102 -25.85 -16.08 -12.52
CA LYS A 102 -27.13 -16.50 -11.94
C LYS A 102 -27.08 -16.58 -10.42
N LEU A 103 -25.93 -16.93 -9.84
CA LEU A 103 -25.73 -17.01 -8.38
C LEU A 103 -25.52 -15.63 -7.70
N ARG A 104 -25.28 -14.56 -8.45
CA ARG A 104 -25.03 -13.23 -7.88
C ARG A 104 -26.33 -12.54 -7.45
N SER A 105 -26.24 -11.76 -6.38
CA SER A 105 -27.27 -10.77 -6.01
C SER A 105 -27.35 -9.63 -7.02
N ILE A 106 -26.20 -9.22 -7.57
CA ILE A 106 -26.09 -8.13 -8.56
C ILE A 106 -25.60 -8.71 -9.89
N LYS A 107 -26.38 -8.53 -10.96
CA LYS A 107 -26.12 -9.16 -12.26
C LYS A 107 -25.10 -8.41 -13.14
N GLN A 108 -24.82 -7.15 -12.83
CA GLN A 108 -23.84 -6.34 -13.55
C GLN A 108 -22.47 -6.49 -12.89
N ASP A 109 -21.41 -6.70 -13.68
CA ASP A 109 -20.07 -6.99 -13.16
C ASP A 109 -19.50 -5.86 -12.30
N VAL A 110 -19.45 -4.63 -12.84
CA VAL A 110 -18.85 -3.49 -12.14
C VAL A 110 -19.53 -3.24 -10.77
N PRO A 111 -20.88 -3.11 -10.69
CA PRO A 111 -21.55 -3.00 -9.39
C PRO A 111 -21.34 -4.23 -8.48
N PHE A 112 -21.29 -5.44 -9.02
CA PHE A 112 -21.02 -6.64 -8.21
C PHE A 112 -19.60 -6.63 -7.61
N PHE A 113 -18.59 -6.21 -8.37
CA PHE A 113 -17.23 -6.08 -7.89
C PHE A 113 -17.14 -5.04 -6.77
N GLU A 114 -17.75 -3.86 -6.95
CA GLU A 114 -17.68 -2.76 -5.98
C GLU A 114 -18.53 -3.01 -4.72
N GLN A 115 -19.70 -3.62 -4.85
CA GLN A 115 -20.69 -3.71 -3.77
C GLN A 115 -20.70 -5.08 -3.08
N HIS A 116 -20.11 -6.11 -3.69
CA HIS A 116 -20.09 -7.47 -3.12
C HIS A 116 -18.66 -8.00 -2.94
N LEU A 117 -17.85 -8.08 -4.01
CA LEU A 117 -16.51 -8.67 -3.92
C LEU A 117 -15.54 -7.82 -3.11
N LEU A 118 -15.58 -6.50 -3.29
CA LEU A 118 -14.71 -5.58 -2.56
C LEU A 118 -15.00 -5.62 -1.04
N PRO A 119 -16.27 -5.50 -0.57
CA PRO A 119 -16.57 -5.71 0.85
C PRO A 119 -16.18 -7.10 1.38
N LEU A 120 -16.39 -8.16 0.58
CA LEU A 120 -15.97 -9.51 0.96
C LEU A 120 -14.47 -9.58 1.22
N LEU A 121 -13.66 -8.96 0.35
CA LEU A 121 -12.22 -8.87 0.52
C LEU A 121 -11.85 -8.19 1.83
N PHE A 122 -12.52 -7.12 2.22
CA PHE A 122 -12.21 -6.36 3.45
C PHE A 122 -12.94 -6.84 4.71
N THR A 123 -13.64 -7.97 4.64
CA THR A 123 -14.32 -8.55 5.81
C THR A 123 -13.30 -9.08 6.82
N LYS A 124 -13.64 -9.02 8.12
CA LYS A 124 -12.77 -9.50 9.20
C LYS A 124 -12.43 -10.98 9.01
N GLY A 125 -11.14 -11.30 8.96
CA GLY A 125 -10.67 -12.68 8.78
C GLY A 125 -10.64 -13.17 7.33
N ALA A 126 -11.00 -12.32 6.37
CA ALA A 126 -10.95 -12.64 4.96
C ALA A 126 -9.56 -13.15 4.56
N LEU A 127 -9.56 -14.14 3.69
CA LEU A 127 -8.42 -14.85 3.13
C LEU A 127 -7.52 -15.47 4.22
N LYS A 128 -8.10 -15.85 5.37
CA LYS A 128 -7.39 -16.34 6.57
C LYS A 128 -6.24 -15.40 7.00
N GLY A 129 -6.36 -14.10 6.71
CA GLY A 129 -5.33 -13.10 7.00
C GLY A 129 -4.11 -13.14 6.07
N ASN A 130 -4.15 -13.88 4.97
CA ASN A 130 -3.06 -13.94 4.00
C ASN A 130 -2.98 -12.64 3.19
N PHE A 131 -2.03 -11.78 3.56
CA PHE A 131 -1.88 -10.46 2.96
C PHE A 131 -1.49 -10.50 1.47
N GLN A 132 -0.75 -11.53 1.04
CA GLN A 132 -0.35 -11.68 -0.35
C GLN A 132 -1.54 -11.99 -1.25
N LEU A 133 -2.44 -12.89 -0.82
CA LEU A 133 -3.71 -13.15 -1.51
C LEU A 133 -4.60 -11.89 -1.55
N HIS A 134 -4.63 -11.15 -0.44
CA HIS A 134 -5.36 -9.88 -0.34
C HIS A 134 -4.92 -8.88 -1.40
N CYS A 135 -3.61 -8.59 -1.45
CA CYS A 135 -3.04 -7.68 -2.45
C CYS A 135 -3.34 -8.15 -3.86
N PHE A 136 -3.12 -9.43 -4.12
CA PHE A 136 -3.35 -10.01 -5.44
C PHE A 136 -4.79 -9.84 -5.91
N LEU A 137 -5.78 -10.21 -5.09
CA LEU A 137 -7.19 -10.13 -5.47
C LEU A 137 -7.67 -8.67 -5.56
N LEU A 138 -7.15 -7.77 -4.72
CA LEU A 138 -7.42 -6.34 -4.85
C LEU A 138 -6.89 -5.80 -6.19
N GLU A 139 -5.69 -6.21 -6.57
CA GLU A 139 -5.09 -5.83 -7.85
C GLU A 139 -5.88 -6.39 -9.03
N GLU A 140 -6.37 -7.63 -8.95
CA GLU A 140 -7.20 -8.22 -10.01
C GLU A 140 -8.55 -7.50 -10.16
N ILE A 141 -9.21 -7.16 -9.04
CA ILE A 141 -10.39 -6.28 -9.05
C ILE A 141 -10.05 -4.93 -9.69
N GLY A 142 -8.92 -4.32 -9.31
CA GLY A 142 -8.44 -3.06 -9.85
C GLY A 142 -8.21 -3.11 -11.37
N LYS A 143 -7.58 -4.18 -11.87
CA LYS A 143 -7.34 -4.41 -13.30
C LYS A 143 -8.64 -4.61 -14.08
N TYR A 144 -9.59 -5.36 -13.51
CA TYR A 144 -10.88 -5.60 -14.15
C TYR A 144 -11.63 -4.27 -14.31
N LEU A 145 -11.77 -3.51 -13.23
CA LEU A 145 -12.43 -2.21 -13.24
C LEU A 145 -11.66 -1.16 -14.05
N GLY A 146 -10.35 -1.27 -14.18
CA GLY A 146 -9.54 -0.42 -15.06
C GLY A 146 -9.81 -0.69 -16.55
N SER A 147 -10.12 -1.94 -16.90
CA SER A 147 -10.35 -2.36 -18.29
C SER A 147 -11.81 -2.21 -18.72
N PHE A 148 -12.74 -2.54 -17.83
CA PHE A 148 -14.18 -2.65 -18.15
C PHE A 148 -15.08 -1.73 -17.30
N GLY A 149 -14.51 -1.03 -16.33
CA GLY A 149 -15.22 -0.10 -15.45
C GLY A 149 -14.92 1.38 -15.74
N ARG A 150 -15.33 2.25 -14.81
CA ARG A 150 -15.07 3.69 -14.91
C ARG A 150 -13.59 3.96 -14.78
N GLN A 151 -12.99 4.69 -15.71
CA GLN A 151 -11.59 5.14 -15.62
C GLN A 151 -11.30 5.92 -14.32
N ILE A 152 -10.08 5.79 -13.77
CA ILE A 152 -9.71 6.55 -12.57
C ILE A 152 -9.77 8.05 -12.82
N ASN A 153 -10.12 8.80 -11.79
CA ASN A 153 -10.03 10.26 -11.80
C ASN A 153 -8.63 10.66 -11.32
N ALA A 154 -7.78 11.15 -12.24
CA ALA A 154 -6.43 11.59 -11.88
C ALA A 154 -6.47 12.78 -10.91
N ASP A 155 -7.43 13.68 -11.12
CA ASP A 155 -7.62 14.94 -10.38
C ASP A 155 -8.55 14.78 -9.16
N LEU A 156 -8.65 13.57 -8.61
CA LEU A 156 -9.44 13.32 -7.41
C LEU A 156 -8.91 14.15 -6.25
N ASN A 157 -9.78 14.96 -5.64
CA ASN A 157 -9.38 15.79 -4.51
C ASN A 157 -9.37 14.96 -3.19
N PRO A 158 -8.65 15.41 -2.15
CA PRO A 158 -8.59 14.70 -0.87
C PRO A 158 -9.95 14.53 -0.18
N GLU A 159 -10.86 15.51 -0.28
CA GLU A 159 -12.16 15.47 0.40
C GLU A 159 -13.07 14.38 -0.17
N ASP A 160 -13.12 14.28 -1.51
CA ASP A 160 -13.83 13.25 -2.25
C ASP A 160 -13.28 11.86 -1.93
N PHE A 161 -11.94 11.73 -1.86
CA PHE A 161 -11.30 10.49 -1.46
C PHE A 161 -11.68 10.11 -0.02
N LEU A 162 -11.70 11.08 0.90
CA LEU A 162 -12.03 10.84 2.30
C LEU A 162 -13.48 10.37 2.49
N ALA A 163 -14.39 10.78 1.59
CA ALA A 163 -15.78 10.37 1.59
C ALA A 163 -16.02 8.90 1.16
N TYR A 164 -15.04 8.25 0.53
CA TYR A 164 -15.15 6.83 0.19
C TYR A 164 -15.17 5.92 1.42
N ASP A 165 -15.88 4.79 1.30
CA ASP A 165 -15.72 3.69 2.25
C ASP A 165 -14.29 3.13 2.19
N GLU A 166 -13.90 2.43 3.24
CA GLU A 166 -12.51 2.00 3.41
C GLU A 166 -12.07 1.05 2.29
N GLY A 167 -12.92 0.10 1.87
CA GLY A 167 -12.61 -0.79 0.76
C GLY A 167 -12.39 -0.01 -0.54
N ARG A 168 -13.25 0.96 -0.85
CA ARG A 168 -13.09 1.84 -2.01
C ARG A 168 -11.85 2.70 -1.94
N LYS A 169 -11.44 3.18 -0.76
CA LYS A 169 -10.15 3.90 -0.60
C LYS A 169 -8.98 3.04 -1.06
N PHE A 170 -8.89 1.80 -0.59
CA PHE A 170 -7.80 0.90 -0.98
C PHE A 170 -7.88 0.48 -2.46
N LEU A 171 -9.08 0.27 -2.97
CA LEU A 171 -9.28 0.02 -4.40
C LEU A 171 -8.80 1.20 -5.24
N GLU A 172 -9.19 2.43 -4.91
CA GLU A 172 -8.79 3.61 -5.66
C GLU A 172 -7.28 3.82 -5.61
N LEU A 173 -6.65 3.70 -4.44
CA LEU A 173 -5.18 3.75 -4.32
C LEU A 173 -4.50 2.68 -5.18
N THR A 174 -5.05 1.46 -5.21
CA THR A 174 -4.51 0.36 -6.04
C THR A 174 -4.60 0.69 -7.52
N ARG A 175 -5.75 1.18 -7.98
CA ARG A 175 -6.00 1.52 -9.39
C ARG A 175 -5.14 2.72 -9.83
N ARG A 176 -4.95 3.70 -8.95
CA ARG A 176 -4.04 4.83 -9.17
C ARG A 176 -2.61 4.36 -9.33
N ARG A 177 -2.11 3.47 -8.47
CA ARG A 177 -0.77 2.86 -8.62
C ARG A 177 -0.61 2.12 -9.94
N GLN A 178 -1.63 1.36 -10.35
CA GLN A 178 -1.62 0.60 -11.61
C GLN A 178 -1.56 1.51 -12.85
N LYS A 179 -2.24 2.66 -12.84
CA LYS A 179 -2.32 3.56 -14.01
C LYS A 179 -1.26 4.66 -14.01
N LEU A 180 -0.94 5.22 -12.85
CA LEU A 180 -0.07 6.40 -12.69
C LEU A 180 1.35 6.04 -12.23
N GLY A 181 1.58 4.79 -11.82
CA GLY A 181 2.88 4.31 -11.32
C GLY A 181 2.99 4.35 -9.80
N THR A 182 4.17 3.98 -9.29
CA THR A 182 4.40 3.76 -7.85
C THR A 182 4.89 4.98 -7.09
N ASP A 183 5.45 5.97 -7.78
CA ASP A 183 6.22 7.06 -7.17
C ASP A 183 5.35 8.30 -6.85
N LEU A 184 4.05 8.07 -6.59
CA LEU A 184 3.05 9.12 -6.44
C LEU A 184 3.33 10.03 -5.25
N LEU A 185 3.88 9.52 -4.15
CA LEU A 185 4.29 10.35 -3.00
C LEU A 185 5.35 11.41 -3.32
N SER A 186 6.10 11.26 -4.41
CA SER A 186 7.10 12.26 -4.82
C SER A 186 6.47 13.39 -5.66
N ASP A 187 5.32 13.12 -6.28
CA ASP A 187 4.61 14.05 -7.12
C ASP A 187 3.69 14.96 -6.29
N ARG A 188 4.00 16.26 -6.28
CA ARG A 188 3.29 17.29 -5.51
C ARG A 188 1.85 17.52 -5.96
N THR A 189 1.51 17.08 -7.17
CA THR A 189 0.17 17.20 -7.75
C THR A 189 -0.68 15.95 -7.52
N SER A 190 -0.08 14.88 -7.01
CA SER A 190 -0.80 13.64 -6.74
C SER A 190 -1.67 13.72 -5.49
N LEU A 191 -2.79 13.00 -5.52
CA LEU A 191 -3.62 12.76 -4.35
C LEU A 191 -2.78 12.17 -3.19
N GLU A 192 -1.91 11.21 -3.48
CA GLU A 192 -1.09 10.50 -2.51
C GLU A 192 -0.19 11.46 -1.71
N PHE A 193 0.46 12.41 -2.38
CA PHE A 193 1.22 13.47 -1.71
C PHE A 193 0.35 14.33 -0.79
N HIS A 194 -0.85 14.70 -1.23
CA HIS A 194 -1.78 15.46 -0.40
C HIS A 194 -2.29 14.66 0.82
N LEU A 195 -2.62 13.38 0.62
CA LEU A 195 -3.04 12.46 1.69
C LEU A 195 -1.95 12.23 2.73
N GLU A 196 -0.68 12.15 2.30
CA GLU A 196 0.47 12.10 3.20
C GLU A 196 0.53 13.36 4.08
N ARG A 197 0.41 14.55 3.48
CA ARG A 197 0.51 15.82 4.20
C ARG A 197 -0.58 16.05 5.24
N ILE A 198 -1.80 15.58 4.97
CA ILE A 198 -2.91 15.65 5.95
C ILE A 198 -2.88 14.49 6.96
N GLY A 199 -1.91 13.57 6.84
CA GLY A 199 -1.72 12.46 7.77
C GLY A 199 -2.76 11.34 7.63
N GLU A 200 -3.47 11.24 6.49
CA GLU A 200 -4.53 10.24 6.31
C GLU A 200 -3.97 8.81 6.32
N PHE A 201 -2.81 8.57 5.70
CA PHE A 201 -2.17 7.24 5.73
C PHE A 201 -1.83 6.78 7.15
N LYS A 202 -1.41 7.71 8.02
CA LYS A 202 -1.19 7.42 9.44
C LYS A 202 -2.50 7.05 10.13
N ARG A 203 -3.59 7.79 9.89
CA ARG A 203 -4.92 7.49 10.43
C ARG A 203 -5.44 6.13 9.96
N LEU A 204 -5.37 5.84 8.66
CA LEU A 204 -5.78 4.55 8.09
C LEU A 204 -4.99 3.38 8.68
N SER A 205 -3.67 3.54 8.84
CA SER A 205 -2.81 2.50 9.42
C SER A 205 -3.14 2.16 10.88
N GLN A 206 -3.78 3.06 11.62
CA GLN A 206 -4.15 2.86 13.02
C GLN A 206 -5.48 2.13 13.20
N LYS A 207 -6.34 2.10 12.16
CA LYS A 207 -7.68 1.51 12.26
C LYS A 207 -7.69 -0.02 12.20
N ASN A 208 -6.89 -0.60 11.31
CA ASN A 208 -6.91 -2.04 11.04
C ASN A 208 -5.51 -2.53 10.64
N GLN A 209 -5.13 -3.71 11.10
CA GLN A 209 -3.85 -4.35 10.76
C GLN A 209 -3.71 -4.62 9.26
N LEU A 210 -4.81 -4.95 8.57
CA LEU A 210 -4.81 -5.11 7.11
C LEU A 210 -4.45 -3.79 6.42
N TYR A 211 -5.05 -2.68 6.85
CA TYR A 211 -4.78 -1.35 6.29
C TYR A 211 -3.33 -0.94 6.52
N LYS A 212 -2.83 -1.18 7.74
CA LYS A 212 -1.41 -0.98 8.04
C LYS A 212 -0.50 -1.76 7.09
N SER A 213 -0.87 -3.00 6.76
CA SER A 213 -0.11 -3.84 5.85
C SER A 213 -0.10 -3.25 4.43
N TYR A 214 -1.23 -2.79 3.91
CA TYR A 214 -1.31 -2.09 2.62
C TYR A 214 -0.47 -0.81 2.58
N ILE A 215 -0.65 0.08 3.54
CA ILE A 215 0.05 1.37 3.57
C ILE A 215 1.57 1.15 3.70
N ASN A 216 2.01 0.13 4.45
CA ASN A 216 3.43 -0.26 4.51
C ASN A 216 3.92 -0.86 3.20
N TYR A 217 3.13 -1.76 2.59
CA TYR A 217 3.48 -2.43 1.33
C TYR A 217 3.66 -1.43 0.18
N TRP A 218 2.88 -0.35 0.17
CA TRP A 218 3.00 0.74 -0.79
C TRP A 218 4.01 1.83 -0.43
N ASP A 219 4.71 1.68 0.70
CA ASP A 219 5.64 2.67 1.27
C ASP A 219 5.02 4.06 1.50
N TYR A 220 3.73 4.08 1.86
CA TYR A 220 2.98 5.31 2.09
C TYR A 220 3.20 5.92 3.49
N LEU A 221 3.80 5.16 4.41
CA LEU A 221 4.30 5.70 5.67
C LEU A 221 5.78 6.05 5.49
N ARG A 222 6.07 7.30 5.08
CA ARG A 222 7.44 7.81 5.14
C ARG A 222 7.93 7.70 6.58
N ARG A 223 8.87 6.79 6.81
CA ARG A 223 9.68 6.77 8.02
C ARG A 223 10.54 8.01 7.95
N THR A 224 10.06 9.12 8.50
CA THR A 224 10.94 10.25 8.76
C THR A 224 12.04 9.72 9.64
N SER A 225 13.27 9.60 9.10
CA SER A 225 14.42 9.42 9.96
C SER A 225 14.36 10.57 10.96
N PHE A 226 14.61 10.26 12.23
CA PHE A 226 14.62 11.27 13.29
C PHE A 226 15.37 12.55 12.83
N TRP A 227 16.48 12.36 12.09
CA TRP A 227 17.27 13.41 11.47
C TRP A 227 16.59 14.20 10.35
N ALA A 228 15.76 13.57 9.51
CA ALA A 228 14.98 14.28 8.49
C ALA A 228 13.89 15.17 9.13
N ALA A 229 13.22 14.67 10.17
CA ALA A 229 12.25 15.46 10.93
C ALA A 229 12.92 16.64 11.66
N VAL A 230 14.08 16.39 12.28
CA VAL A 230 14.91 17.40 12.92
C VAL A 230 15.42 18.44 11.90
N LYS A 231 15.92 18.02 10.73
CA LYS A 231 16.40 18.92 9.68
C LYS A 231 15.28 19.78 9.09
N ALA A 232 14.10 19.20 8.87
CA ALA A 232 12.93 19.96 8.41
C ALA A 232 12.53 21.03 9.44
N PHE A 233 12.45 20.66 10.72
CA PHE A 233 12.17 21.59 11.83
C PHE A 233 13.21 22.71 11.92
N PHE A 234 14.51 22.39 11.84
CA PHE A 234 15.58 23.40 11.84
C PHE A 234 15.61 24.25 10.57
N SER A 235 15.21 23.73 9.41
CA SER A 235 15.12 24.53 8.18
C SER A 235 13.98 25.55 8.23
N GLU A 236 12.84 25.17 8.82
CA GLU A 236 11.69 26.04 8.99
C GLU A 236 11.95 27.11 10.05
N LEU A 237 12.63 26.74 11.15
CA LEU A 237 13.14 27.69 12.13
C LEU A 237 14.27 28.58 11.60
N GLY A 238 15.14 28.07 10.73
CA GLY A 238 16.22 28.83 10.11
C GLY A 238 15.69 29.89 9.13
N GLY A 239 14.65 29.55 8.35
CA GLY A 239 13.94 30.50 7.49
C GLY A 239 13.23 31.61 8.28
N LYS A 240 12.55 31.24 9.38
CA LYS A 240 11.89 32.22 10.28
C LYS A 240 12.89 33.02 11.13
N GLY A 241 14.01 32.40 11.51
CA GLY A 241 15.09 33.02 12.28
C GLY A 241 15.85 34.08 11.48
N LYS A 242 16.17 33.81 10.20
CA LYS A 242 16.78 34.81 9.31
C LYS A 242 15.91 36.07 9.17
N GLY A 243 14.58 35.91 9.11
CA GLY A 243 13.63 37.03 9.06
C GLY A 243 13.44 37.77 10.39
N LEU A 244 13.63 37.08 11.52
CA LEU A 244 13.56 37.68 12.86
C LEU A 244 14.78 38.53 13.21
N PHE A 245 15.97 38.15 12.73
CA PHE A 245 17.23 38.88 13.00
C PHE A 245 17.63 39.89 11.92
N SER A 246 16.88 40.00 10.82
CA SER A 246 17.16 40.98 9.75
C SER A 246 16.71 42.41 10.09
N SER A 247 15.92 42.63 11.14
CA SER A 247 15.52 43.97 11.56
C SER A 247 15.30 44.10 13.06
N TYR A 248 15.93 45.13 13.65
CA TYR A 248 15.93 45.40 15.09
C TYR A 248 14.51 45.63 15.67
N GLN A 249 13.59 46.14 14.85
CA GLN A 249 12.19 46.39 15.23
C GLN A 249 11.39 45.09 15.40
N TYR A 250 11.65 44.05 14.60
CA TYR A 250 10.96 42.76 14.71
C TYR A 250 11.48 41.93 15.89
N THR A 251 12.77 42.00 16.21
CA THR A 251 13.31 41.43 17.46
C THR A 251 12.62 42.00 18.68
N ARG A 252 12.41 43.33 18.74
CA ARG A 252 11.74 43.99 19.88
C ARG A 252 10.29 43.54 20.04
N LEU A 253 9.57 43.36 18.92
CA LEU A 253 8.19 42.83 18.92
C LEU A 253 8.13 41.35 19.33
N ALA A 254 9.08 40.52 18.89
CA ALA A 254 9.17 39.12 19.29
C ALA A 254 9.46 38.97 20.80
N PHE A 255 10.31 39.83 21.38
CA PHE A 255 10.55 39.85 22.82
C PHE A 255 9.37 40.36 23.66
N SER A 256 8.40 41.06 23.07
CA SER A 256 7.17 41.49 23.77
C SER A 256 6.07 40.42 23.87
N GLN A 257 6.18 39.30 23.13
CA GLN A 257 5.19 38.22 23.17
C GLN A 257 5.63 37.09 24.11
N ARG A 258 4.76 36.66 25.03
CA ARG A 258 5.07 35.67 26.09
C ARG A 258 5.59 34.31 25.59
N LYS A 259 5.12 33.83 24.44
CA LYS A 259 5.46 32.50 23.90
C LYS A 259 6.88 32.43 23.29
N PRO A 260 7.30 33.34 22.39
CA PRO A 260 8.67 33.33 21.86
C PRO A 260 9.75 33.62 22.91
N ALA A 261 9.46 34.46 23.92
CA ALA A 261 10.37 34.67 25.05
C ALA A 261 10.65 33.36 25.82
N PHE A 262 9.62 32.56 26.10
CA PHE A 262 9.78 31.26 26.76
C PHE A 262 10.68 30.30 25.95
N PHE A 263 10.47 30.22 24.64
CA PHE A 263 11.30 29.38 23.77
C PHE A 263 12.76 29.84 23.69
N LEU A 264 13.01 31.15 23.64
CA LEU A 264 14.36 31.72 23.69
C LEU A 264 15.04 31.44 25.03
N THR A 265 14.32 31.58 26.14
CA THR A 265 14.86 31.27 27.47
C THR A 265 15.22 29.80 27.59
N VAL A 266 14.36 28.88 27.15
CA VAL A 266 14.65 27.44 27.14
C VAL A 266 15.84 27.13 26.24
N PHE A 267 15.94 27.77 25.06
CA PHE A 267 17.09 27.62 24.18
C PHE A 267 18.40 28.09 24.83
N PHE A 268 18.41 29.26 25.48
CA PHE A 268 19.59 29.75 26.19
C PHE A 268 19.98 28.86 27.37
N ILE A 269 19.01 28.32 28.11
CA ILE A 269 19.28 27.35 29.19
C ILE A 269 19.97 26.12 28.62
N LEU A 270 19.45 25.54 27.54
CA LEU A 270 20.05 24.38 26.88
C LEU A 270 21.43 24.68 26.29
N LEU A 271 21.63 25.87 25.72
CA LEU A 271 22.92 26.33 25.23
C LEU A 271 23.94 26.42 26.36
N TRP A 272 23.56 26.99 27.51
CA TRP A 272 24.44 27.10 28.68
C TRP A 272 24.75 25.74 29.30
N ILE A 273 23.78 24.82 29.36
CA ILE A 273 24.03 23.43 29.78
C ILE A 273 25.02 22.77 28.83
N ALA A 274 24.86 22.94 27.51
CA ALA A 274 25.78 22.39 26.51
C ALA A 274 27.21 22.96 26.66
N VAL A 275 27.35 24.27 26.89
CA VAL A 275 28.63 24.92 27.16
C VAL A 275 29.24 24.41 28.46
N ALA A 276 28.44 24.28 29.52
CA ALA A 276 28.87 23.78 30.83
C ALA A 276 29.32 22.32 30.79
N VAL A 277 28.86 21.52 29.82
CA VAL A 277 29.34 20.15 29.60
C VAL A 277 30.56 20.13 28.66
N ALA A 278 30.53 20.93 27.59
CA ALA A 278 31.58 20.93 26.57
C ALA A 278 32.90 21.55 27.05
N VAL A 279 32.86 22.61 27.86
CA VAL A 279 34.05 23.30 28.34
C VAL A 279 34.89 22.42 29.29
N PRO A 280 34.32 21.77 30.34
CA PRO A 280 35.09 20.86 31.18
C PRO A 280 35.64 19.66 30.40
N TYR A 281 34.88 19.12 29.45
CA TYR A 281 35.33 18.02 28.61
C TYR A 281 36.51 18.41 27.71
N ALA A 282 36.46 19.59 27.10
CA ALA A 282 37.58 20.12 26.31
C ALA A 282 38.80 20.44 27.19
N TRP A 283 38.58 20.91 28.42
CA TRP A 283 39.63 21.22 29.38
C TRP A 283 40.33 19.95 29.90
N SER A 284 39.58 18.90 30.26
CA SER A 284 40.17 17.65 30.73
C SER A 284 41.04 17.01 29.65
N LYS A 285 40.57 17.03 28.40
CA LYS A 285 41.33 16.52 27.25
C LYS A 285 42.64 17.29 27.01
N TYR A 286 42.66 18.59 27.32
CA TYR A 286 43.85 19.43 27.23
C TYR A 286 44.85 19.15 28.37
N GLU A 287 44.36 18.96 29.60
CA GLU A 287 45.21 18.58 30.74
C GLU A 287 45.82 17.19 30.57
N ASP A 288 45.02 16.21 30.12
CA ASP A 288 45.50 14.85 29.83
C ASP A 288 46.56 14.86 28.71
N GLY A 289 46.39 15.72 27.70
CA GLY A 289 47.38 15.93 26.64
C GLY A 289 48.70 16.48 27.15
N LYS A 290 48.66 17.50 28.02
CA LYS A 290 49.88 18.07 28.63
C LYS A 290 50.58 17.11 29.59
N LEU A 291 49.81 16.31 30.33
CA LEU A 291 50.35 15.28 31.23
C LEU A 291 51.06 14.17 30.45
N ASN A 292 50.51 13.75 29.32
CA ASN A 292 51.14 12.77 28.44
C ASN A 292 52.41 13.31 27.76
N ASP A 293 52.39 14.57 27.30
CA ASP A 293 53.59 15.24 26.77
C ASP A 293 54.71 15.36 27.82
N LEU A 294 54.35 15.67 29.07
CA LEU A 294 55.31 15.70 30.19
C LEU A 294 55.88 14.32 30.50
N ARG A 295 55.04 13.27 30.51
CA ARG A 295 55.50 11.88 30.72
C ARG A 295 56.44 11.42 29.61
N GLN A 296 56.12 11.70 28.35
CA GLN A 296 57.01 11.38 27.22
C GLN A 296 58.34 12.14 27.29
N ARG A 297 58.33 13.41 27.73
CA ARG A 297 59.58 14.16 27.93
C ARG A 297 60.43 13.59 29.07
N ILE A 298 59.81 13.11 30.15
CA ILE A 298 60.52 12.49 31.27
C ILE A 298 61.11 11.13 30.86
N GLU A 299 60.40 10.34 30.05
CA GLU A 299 60.91 9.08 29.52
C GLU A 299 62.06 9.28 28.53
N ASN A 300 62.02 10.32 27.69
CA ASN A 300 63.09 10.62 26.73
C ASN A 300 64.37 11.20 27.37
N VAL A 301 64.32 11.61 28.65
CA VAL A 301 65.48 12.15 29.40
C VAL A 301 66.15 11.06 30.25
N ARG A 302 65.52 9.89 30.38
CA ARG A 302 66.04 8.73 31.12
C ARG A 302 66.84 7.79 30.22
#